data_AF-A0A7Y3E3R2-F1
#
_entry.id   AF-A0A7Y3E3R2-F1
#
_cell.length_a   1.000
_cell.length_b   1.000
_cell.length_c   1.000
_cell.angle_alpha   90.00
_cell.angle_beta   90.00
_cell.angle_gamma   90.00
#
_symmetry.space_group_name_H-M   'P 1'
#
loop_
_entity.id
_entity.type
_entity.pdbx_description
1 polymer ?
#
loop_
_entity_poly.entity_id
_entity_poly.type
_entity_poly.pdbx_seq_one_letter_code
_entity_poly.pdbx_strand_id
1 'polypeptide(L)'
;AMASAELTLGMIEAADGSPEAGERLRGACSLGLKMGNRSMQARAWLALSDVEPDPETASDAVRRVLALCEGSGLVHLQVLALARKAELALSAGRTGEADEASRQAVEMLRQYGNVQGPEERVLMVRAAVLGELGKREAGASLTGEAAGIVLSRAERITDPDLRRRFLEFPAHAAIVAAGVGPRDEGRP
;
A
#
# COMPACT_ATOMS: atom_id res chain seq x y z
N ALA A 1 12.93 21.63 -4.72
CA ALA A 1 12.27 21.98 -3.45
C ALA A 1 10.75 22.00 -3.60
N MET A 2 10.18 22.90 -4.41
CA MET A 2 8.73 23.06 -4.58
C MET A 2 7.98 21.79 -4.99
N ALA A 3 8.44 21.06 -6.01
CA ALA A 3 7.74 19.85 -6.48
C ALA A 3 7.70 18.69 -5.45
N SER A 4 8.72 18.58 -4.59
CA SER A 4 8.71 17.61 -3.49
C SER A 4 7.78 18.05 -2.36
N ALA A 5 7.64 19.36 -2.14
CA ALA A 5 6.72 19.89 -1.14
C ALA A 5 5.26 19.69 -1.59
N GLU A 6 4.94 19.93 -2.87
CA GLU A 6 3.62 19.66 -3.45
C GLU A 6 3.24 18.18 -3.34
N LEU A 7 4.17 17.27 -3.64
CA LEU A 7 3.94 15.84 -3.46
C LEU A 7 3.67 15.48 -1.99
N THR A 8 4.50 15.95 -1.06
CA THR A 8 4.31 15.68 0.38
C THR A 8 2.99 16.24 0.89
N LEU A 9 2.65 17.46 0.52
CA LEU A 9 1.39 18.09 0.92
C LEU A 9 0.19 17.35 0.34
N GLY A 10 0.22 16.99 -0.95
CA GLY A 10 -0.84 16.20 -1.58
C GLY A 10 -1.04 14.83 -0.94
N MET A 11 0.04 14.16 -0.48
CA MET A 11 -0.07 12.90 0.27
C MET A 11 -0.65 13.09 1.68
N ILE A 12 -0.37 14.20 2.35
CA ILE A 12 -0.95 14.53 3.66
C ILE A 12 -2.45 14.78 3.50
N GLU A 13 -2.83 15.61 2.53
CA GLU A 13 -4.23 15.90 2.24
C GLU A 13 -4.99 14.65 1.81
N ALA A 14 -4.35 13.75 1.05
CA ALA A 14 -4.91 12.44 0.72
C ALA A 14 -5.21 11.62 1.98
N ALA A 15 -4.29 11.60 2.94
CA ALA A 15 -4.48 10.88 4.20
C ALA A 15 -5.60 11.49 5.07
N ASP A 16 -5.79 12.81 4.99
CA ASP A 16 -6.86 13.54 5.68
C ASP A 16 -8.20 13.52 4.91
N GLY A 17 -8.25 12.91 3.71
CA GLY A 17 -9.44 12.85 2.88
C GLY A 17 -9.85 14.19 2.25
N SER A 18 -8.91 15.12 2.10
CA SER A 18 -9.18 16.42 1.46
C SER A 18 -9.48 16.25 -0.03
N PRO A 19 -10.54 16.90 -0.55
CA PRO A 19 -10.91 16.81 -1.96
C PRO A 19 -9.87 17.46 -2.89
N GLU A 20 -9.03 18.36 -2.37
CA GLU A 20 -7.96 19.03 -3.12
C GLU A 20 -6.75 18.12 -3.40
N ALA A 21 -6.62 17.01 -2.68
CA ALA A 21 -5.47 16.10 -2.79
C ALA A 21 -5.23 15.63 -4.24
N GLY A 22 -6.30 15.26 -4.95
CA GLY A 22 -6.21 14.78 -6.32
C GLY A 22 -5.67 15.83 -7.30
N GLU A 23 -6.08 17.10 -7.15
CA GLU A 23 -5.57 18.19 -7.98
C GLU A 23 -4.08 18.43 -7.71
N ARG A 24 -3.70 18.47 -6.44
CA ARG A 24 -2.31 18.69 -6.04
C ARG A 24 -1.39 17.56 -6.50
N LEU A 25 -1.84 16.30 -6.39
CA LEU A 25 -1.10 15.14 -6.87
C LEU A 25 -0.97 15.12 -8.41
N ARG A 26 -2.00 15.57 -9.15
CA ARG A 26 -1.89 15.79 -10.61
C ARG A 26 -0.86 16.87 -10.94
N GLY A 27 -0.82 17.95 -10.16
CA GLY A 27 0.23 18.98 -10.24
C GLY A 27 1.64 18.40 -10.02
N ALA A 28 1.81 17.58 -8.98
CA ALA A 28 3.08 16.90 -8.69
C ALA A 28 3.52 15.95 -9.83
N CYS A 29 2.58 15.23 -10.46
CA CYS A 29 2.86 14.41 -11.64
C CYS A 29 3.44 15.25 -12.80
N SER A 30 2.78 16.38 -13.10
CA SER A 30 3.20 17.31 -14.17
C SER A 30 4.58 17.92 -13.91
N LEU A 31 4.85 18.32 -12.66
CA LEU A 31 6.17 18.83 -12.26
C LEU A 31 7.24 17.76 -12.37
N GLY A 32 6.96 16.53 -11.97
CA GLY A 32 7.91 15.42 -12.11
C GLY A 32 8.27 15.12 -13.54
N LEU A 33 7.30 15.21 -14.46
CA LEU A 33 7.54 15.08 -15.90
C LEU A 33 8.48 16.17 -16.40
N LYS A 34 8.17 17.44 -16.11
CA LYS A 34 9.00 18.58 -16.52
C LYS A 34 10.43 18.51 -16.00
N MET A 35 10.61 17.96 -14.79
CA MET A 35 11.92 17.82 -14.17
C MET A 35 12.67 16.53 -14.57
N GLY A 36 12.06 15.64 -15.35
CA GLY A 36 12.65 14.33 -15.66
C GLY A 36 12.83 13.42 -14.45
N ASN A 37 12.17 13.71 -13.32
CA ASN A 37 12.32 12.95 -12.08
C ASN A 37 11.33 11.78 -12.02
N ARG A 38 11.77 10.61 -12.51
CA ARG A 38 10.95 9.39 -12.56
C ARG A 38 10.44 8.93 -11.18
N SER A 39 11.29 8.99 -10.15
CA SER A 39 10.90 8.59 -8.79
C SER A 39 9.76 9.44 -8.25
N MET A 40 9.86 10.76 -8.42
CA MET A 40 8.82 11.69 -8.00
C MET A 40 7.53 11.50 -8.80
N GLN A 41 7.63 11.30 -10.12
CA GLN A 41 6.46 10.97 -10.95
C GLN A 41 5.78 9.69 -10.48
N ALA A 42 6.54 8.63 -10.26
CA ALA A 42 6.01 7.33 -9.85
C ALA A 42 5.31 7.42 -8.48
N ARG A 43 5.90 8.16 -7.52
CA ARG A 43 5.26 8.43 -6.23
C ARG A 43 3.97 9.22 -6.35
N ALA A 44 3.97 10.27 -7.19
CA ALA A 44 2.79 11.10 -7.40
C ALA A 44 1.65 10.30 -8.06
N TRP A 45 1.95 9.49 -9.09
CA TRP A 45 0.96 8.62 -9.73
C TRP A 45 0.42 7.54 -8.79
N LEU A 46 1.28 6.96 -7.95
CA LEU A 46 0.85 5.98 -6.96
C LEU A 46 -0.11 6.60 -5.93
N ALA A 47 0.27 7.75 -5.37
CA ALA A 47 -0.59 8.48 -4.43
C ALA A 47 -1.91 8.94 -5.10
N LEU A 48 -1.85 9.39 -6.36
CA LEU A 48 -3.07 9.77 -7.10
C LEU A 48 -4.01 8.57 -7.27
N SER A 49 -3.48 7.37 -7.51
CA SER A 49 -4.29 6.17 -7.64
C SER A 49 -5.02 5.76 -6.35
N ASP A 50 -4.55 6.22 -5.19
CA ASP A 50 -5.19 5.95 -3.89
C ASP A 50 -6.40 6.88 -3.66
N VAL A 51 -6.41 8.08 -4.24
CA VAL A 51 -7.47 9.09 -4.04
C VAL A 51 -8.43 9.25 -5.22
N GLU A 52 -8.10 8.67 -6.37
CA GLU A 52 -8.93 8.78 -7.57
C GLU A 52 -10.24 7.99 -7.41
N PRO A 53 -11.42 8.65 -7.48
CA PRO A 53 -12.70 7.98 -7.33
C PRO A 53 -13.05 7.07 -8.51
N ASP A 54 -12.58 7.40 -9.72
CA ASP A 54 -12.83 6.61 -10.92
C ASP A 54 -11.87 5.40 -11.01
N PRO A 55 -12.36 4.15 -10.98
CA PRO A 55 -11.49 2.97 -10.96
C PRO A 55 -10.62 2.80 -12.21
N GLU A 56 -11.09 3.28 -13.36
CA GLU A 56 -10.33 3.23 -14.61
C GLU A 56 -9.17 4.23 -14.57
N THR A 57 -9.42 5.45 -14.11
CA THR A 57 -8.39 6.47 -13.91
C THR A 57 -7.37 6.06 -12.84
N ALA A 58 -7.82 5.41 -11.76
CA ALA A 58 -6.93 4.81 -10.76
C ALA A 58 -6.04 3.70 -11.38
N SER A 59 -6.64 2.82 -12.20
CA SER A 59 -5.91 1.76 -12.90
C SER A 59 -4.90 2.31 -13.92
N ASP A 60 -5.27 3.39 -14.62
CA ASP A 60 -4.39 4.15 -15.51
C ASP A 60 -3.18 4.71 -14.76
N ALA A 61 -3.41 5.31 -13.59
CA ALA A 61 -2.34 5.83 -12.75
C ALA A 61 -1.37 4.71 -12.33
N VAL A 62 -1.89 3.57 -11.86
CA VAL A 62 -1.05 2.40 -11.50
C VAL A 62 -0.23 1.89 -12.68
N ARG A 63 -0.81 1.80 -13.88
CA ARG A 63 -0.08 1.40 -15.09
C ARG A 63 1.09 2.33 -15.39
N ARG A 64 0.90 3.64 -15.20
CA ARG A 64 1.98 4.64 -15.37
C ARG A 64 3.08 4.43 -14.33
N VAL A 65 2.75 4.11 -13.08
CA VAL A 65 3.76 3.78 -12.06
C VAL A 65 4.59 2.58 -12.48
N LEU A 66 3.94 1.49 -12.90
CA LEU A 66 4.63 0.27 -13.32
C LEU A 66 5.57 0.54 -14.50
N ALA A 67 5.11 1.27 -15.52
CA ALA A 67 5.94 1.67 -16.67
C ALA A 67 7.14 2.54 -16.26
N LEU A 68 6.99 3.42 -15.25
CA LEU A 68 8.11 4.20 -14.71
C LEU A 68 9.10 3.36 -13.90
N CYS A 69 8.65 2.26 -13.32
CA CYS A 69 9.48 1.33 -12.54
C CYS A 69 10.31 0.38 -13.41
N GLU A 70 9.87 0.10 -14.64
CA GLU A 70 10.58 -0.77 -15.58
C GLU A 70 12.02 -0.27 -15.81
N GLY A 71 12.99 -1.11 -15.46
CA GLY A 71 14.42 -0.83 -15.63
C GLY A 71 14.97 0.35 -14.82
N SER A 72 14.21 0.95 -13.91
CA SER A 72 14.63 2.14 -13.15
C SER A 72 15.15 1.85 -11.75
N GLY A 73 15.04 0.60 -11.27
CA GLY A 73 15.45 0.22 -9.93
C GLY A 73 14.51 0.73 -8.82
N LEU A 74 13.35 1.30 -9.17
CA LEU A 74 12.32 1.77 -8.22
C LEU A 74 11.49 0.62 -7.63
N VAL A 75 12.17 -0.41 -7.12
CA VAL A 75 11.56 -1.68 -6.68
C VAL A 75 10.46 -1.45 -5.63
N HIS A 76 10.67 -0.57 -4.67
CA HIS A 76 9.66 -0.24 -3.65
C HIS A 76 8.35 0.28 -4.26
N LEU A 77 8.42 1.15 -5.28
CA LEU A 77 7.23 1.67 -5.95
C LEU A 77 6.58 0.61 -6.83
N GLN A 78 7.38 -0.28 -7.43
CA GLN A 78 6.86 -1.39 -8.22
C GLN A 78 6.04 -2.35 -7.35
N VAL A 79 6.57 -2.73 -6.17
CA VAL A 79 5.87 -3.58 -5.20
C VAL A 79 4.54 -2.96 -4.77
N LEU A 80 4.55 -1.67 -4.40
CA LEU A 80 3.34 -0.98 -3.97
C LEU A 80 2.33 -0.80 -5.12
N ALA A 81 2.80 -0.54 -6.34
CA ALA A 81 1.93 -0.45 -7.51
C ALA A 81 1.29 -1.80 -7.87
N LEU A 82 2.01 -2.91 -7.72
CA LEU A 82 1.45 -4.26 -7.89
C LEU A 82 0.39 -4.58 -6.83
N ALA A 83 0.63 -4.20 -5.57
CA ALA A 83 -0.37 -4.32 -4.51
C ALA A 83 -1.63 -3.49 -4.83
N ARG A 84 -1.46 -2.22 -5.25
CA ARG A 84 -2.58 -1.38 -5.66
C ARG A 84 -3.32 -1.92 -6.88
N LYS A 85 -2.61 -2.48 -7.86
CA LYS A 85 -3.22 -3.18 -9.00
C LYS A 85 -4.11 -4.33 -8.53
N ALA A 86 -3.66 -5.12 -7.57
CA ALA A 86 -4.44 -6.22 -7.03
C ALA A 86 -5.68 -5.74 -6.27
N GLU A 87 -5.58 -4.65 -5.48
CA GLU A 87 -6.73 -4.01 -4.84
C GLU A 87 -7.80 -3.60 -5.86
N LEU A 88 -7.41 -2.87 -6.91
CA LEU A 88 -8.32 -2.42 -7.96
C LEU A 88 -8.93 -3.60 -8.74
N ALA A 89 -8.14 -4.64 -9.02
CA ALA A 89 -8.63 -5.85 -9.67
C ALA A 89 -9.65 -6.60 -8.78
N LEU A 90 -9.41 -6.71 -7.47
CA LEU A 90 -10.35 -7.29 -6.51
C LEU A 90 -11.67 -6.51 -6.49
N SER A 91 -11.61 -5.18 -6.36
CA SER A 91 -12.82 -4.33 -6.35
C SER A 91 -13.63 -4.45 -7.64
N ALA A 92 -12.99 -4.77 -8.76
CA ALA A 92 -13.63 -5.03 -10.05
C ALA A 92 -14.08 -6.48 -10.26
N GLY A 93 -13.95 -7.36 -9.26
CA GLY A 93 -14.27 -8.79 -9.36
C GLY A 93 -13.33 -9.59 -10.28
N ARG A 94 -12.18 -9.03 -10.65
CA ARG A 94 -11.16 -9.65 -11.52
C ARG A 94 -10.17 -10.47 -10.69
N THR A 95 -10.67 -11.50 -10.00
CA THR A 95 -9.90 -12.27 -9.00
C THR A 95 -8.61 -12.87 -9.56
N GLY A 96 -8.60 -13.34 -10.82
CA GLY A 96 -7.40 -13.89 -11.44
C GLY A 96 -6.28 -12.86 -11.65
N GLU A 97 -6.63 -11.64 -12.07
CA GLU A 97 -5.66 -10.53 -12.19
C GLU A 97 -5.14 -10.11 -10.81
N ALA A 98 -6.02 -10.11 -9.81
CA ALA A 98 -5.64 -9.79 -8.44
C ALA A 98 -4.70 -10.83 -7.83
N ASP A 99 -4.93 -12.12 -8.11
CA ASP A 99 -4.03 -13.22 -7.69
C ASP A 99 -2.64 -13.04 -8.28
N GLU A 100 -2.55 -12.79 -9.58
CA GLU A 100 -1.26 -12.58 -10.24
C GLU A 100 -0.53 -11.36 -9.67
N ALA A 101 -1.19 -10.21 -9.61
CA ALA A 101 -0.55 -8.97 -9.16
C ALA A 101 -0.12 -9.02 -7.70
N SER A 102 -0.96 -9.56 -6.81
CA SER A 102 -0.62 -9.68 -5.38
C SER A 102 0.47 -10.72 -5.12
N ARG A 103 0.49 -11.82 -5.89
CA ARG A 103 1.57 -12.83 -5.81
C ARG A 103 2.90 -12.22 -6.21
N GLN A 104 2.96 -11.53 -7.35
CA GLN A 104 4.17 -10.85 -7.82
C GLN A 104 4.66 -9.80 -6.80
N ALA A 105 3.76 -9.04 -6.18
CA ALA A 105 4.12 -8.05 -5.16
C ALA A 105 4.82 -8.70 -3.95
N VAL A 106 4.28 -9.83 -3.44
CA VAL A 106 4.87 -10.57 -2.31
C VAL A 106 6.17 -11.26 -2.69
N GLU A 107 6.28 -11.83 -3.90
CA GLU A 107 7.53 -12.43 -4.40
C GLU A 107 8.65 -11.38 -4.46
N MET A 108 8.36 -10.20 -5.01
CA MET A 108 9.31 -9.09 -5.06
C MET A 108 9.67 -8.59 -3.66
N LEU A 109 8.69 -8.42 -2.77
CA LEU A 109 8.94 -8.03 -1.37
C LEU A 109 9.91 -9.02 -0.69
N ARG A 110 9.69 -10.33 -0.85
CA ARG A 110 10.56 -11.36 -0.27
C ARG A 110 11.95 -11.40 -0.92
N GLN A 111 12.05 -11.16 -2.22
CA GLN A 111 13.32 -11.18 -2.94
C GLN A 111 14.23 -10.01 -2.53
N TYR A 112 13.67 -8.81 -2.39
CA TYR A 112 14.44 -7.59 -2.13
C TYR A 112 14.48 -7.20 -0.64
N GLY A 113 13.74 -7.91 0.22
CA GLY A 113 13.68 -7.66 1.67
C GLY A 113 12.85 -6.43 2.01
N ASN A 114 13.22 -5.72 3.08
CA ASN A 114 12.51 -4.51 3.56
C ASN A 114 12.57 -3.39 2.51
N VAL A 115 11.58 -3.36 1.61
CA VAL A 115 11.34 -2.22 0.73
C VAL A 115 10.85 -1.06 1.59
N GLN A 116 11.51 0.09 1.48
CA GLN A 116 11.13 1.33 2.17
C GLN A 116 9.65 1.65 1.88
N GLY A 117 8.74 1.27 2.78
CA GLY A 117 7.29 1.39 2.58
C GLY A 117 6.46 0.49 3.50
N PRO A 118 5.12 0.53 3.36
CA PRO A 118 4.20 -0.27 4.17
C PRO A 118 4.16 -1.72 3.68
N GLU A 119 5.16 -2.53 4.07
CA GLU A 119 5.24 -3.96 3.73
C GLU A 119 3.97 -4.72 4.19
N GLU A 120 3.44 -4.33 5.34
CA GLU A 120 2.18 -4.82 5.89
C GLU A 120 1.00 -4.65 4.92
N ARG A 121 0.95 -3.56 4.14
CA ARG A 121 -0.12 -3.35 3.13
C ARG A 121 -0.07 -4.43 2.05
N VAL A 122 1.13 -4.75 1.56
CA VAL A 122 1.33 -5.77 0.50
C VAL A 122 0.83 -7.14 0.97
N LEU A 123 1.16 -7.50 2.21
CA LEU A 123 0.73 -8.76 2.83
C LEU A 123 -0.80 -8.79 3.03
N MET A 124 -1.40 -7.70 3.48
CA MET A 124 -2.86 -7.59 3.67
C MET A 124 -3.62 -7.73 2.35
N VAL A 125 -3.14 -7.11 1.26
CA VAL A 125 -3.75 -7.27 -0.06
C VAL A 125 -3.69 -8.72 -0.52
N ARG A 126 -2.53 -9.38 -0.38
CA ARG A 126 -2.43 -10.81 -0.72
C ARG A 126 -3.35 -11.67 0.14
N ALA A 127 -3.46 -11.37 1.43
CA ALA A 127 -4.37 -12.08 2.33
C ALA A 127 -5.84 -11.94 1.89
N ALA A 128 -6.26 -10.74 1.50
CA ALA A 128 -7.60 -10.49 0.98
C ALA A 128 -7.87 -11.30 -0.31
N VAL A 129 -6.93 -11.30 -1.25
CA VAL A 129 -7.04 -12.12 -2.48
C VAL A 129 -7.14 -13.61 -2.17
N LEU A 130 -6.33 -14.11 -1.23
CA LEU A 130 -6.40 -15.51 -0.79
C LEU A 130 -7.74 -15.84 -0.13
N GLY A 131 -8.35 -14.89 0.58
CA GLY A 131 -9.70 -15.00 1.12
C GLY A 131 -10.74 -15.23 0.02
N GLU A 132 -10.73 -14.42 -1.03
CA GLU A 132 -11.61 -14.55 -2.20
C GLU A 132 -11.40 -15.88 -2.96
N LEU A 133 -10.17 -16.39 -2.96
CA LEU A 133 -9.82 -17.71 -3.52
C LEU A 133 -10.14 -18.88 -2.58
N GLY A 134 -10.71 -18.64 -1.41
CA GLY A 134 -11.01 -19.66 -0.40
C GLY A 134 -9.80 -20.23 0.34
N LYS A 135 -8.60 -19.69 0.14
CA LYS A 135 -7.33 -20.10 0.75
C LYS A 135 -7.12 -19.43 2.11
N ARG A 136 -8.08 -19.62 3.03
CA ARG A 136 -8.17 -18.88 4.30
C ARG A 136 -6.95 -19.03 5.21
N GLU A 137 -6.42 -20.23 5.36
CA GLU A 137 -5.25 -20.47 6.22
C GLU A 137 -4.00 -19.73 5.72
N ALA A 138 -3.76 -19.78 4.41
CA ALA A 138 -2.67 -19.03 3.78
C ALA A 138 -2.87 -17.51 3.93
N GLY A 139 -4.11 -17.03 3.82
CA GLY A 139 -4.46 -15.64 4.09
C GLY A 139 -4.19 -15.25 5.56
N ALA A 140 -4.61 -16.07 6.52
CA ALA A 140 -4.40 -15.83 7.95
C ALA A 140 -2.92 -15.82 8.34
N SER A 141 -2.10 -16.66 7.70
CA SER A 141 -0.64 -16.61 7.90
C SER A 141 -0.07 -15.24 7.51
N LEU A 142 -0.54 -14.64 6.42
CA LEU A 142 -0.06 -13.34 5.95
C LEU A 142 -0.60 -12.18 6.80
N THR A 143 -1.83 -12.27 7.32
CA THR A 143 -2.32 -11.26 8.28
C THR A 143 -1.54 -11.29 9.58
N GLY A 144 -1.16 -12.49 10.06
CA GLY A 144 -0.26 -12.65 11.21
C GLY A 144 1.12 -12.03 10.97
N GLU A 145 1.70 -12.26 9.79
CA GLU A 145 2.98 -11.65 9.39
C GLU A 145 2.89 -10.11 9.35
N ALA A 146 1.83 -9.56 8.75
CA ALA A 146 1.58 -8.12 8.69
C ALA A 146 1.43 -7.50 10.10
N ALA A 147 0.70 -8.16 11.00
CA ALA A 147 0.59 -7.73 12.40
C ALA A 147 1.93 -7.76 13.13
N GLY A 148 2.74 -8.79 12.90
CA GLY A 148 4.10 -8.89 13.46
C GLY A 148 4.99 -7.70 13.06
N ILE A 149 4.90 -7.24 11.81
CA ILE A 149 5.62 -6.05 11.32
C ILE A 149 5.19 -4.79 12.10
N VAL A 150 3.87 -4.57 12.22
CA VAL A 150 3.32 -3.40 12.93
C VAL A 150 3.73 -3.42 14.40
N LEU A 151 3.61 -4.56 15.09
CA LEU A 151 3.97 -4.72 16.49
C LEU A 151 5.48 -4.52 16.71
N SER A 152 6.33 -5.11 15.86
CA SER A 152 7.78 -4.90 15.91
C SER A 152 8.18 -3.42 15.72
N ARG A 153 7.46 -2.68 14.87
CA ARG A 153 7.67 -1.23 14.70
C ARG A 153 7.23 -0.47 15.95
N ALA A 154 6.10 -0.83 16.55
CA ALA A 154 5.61 -0.21 17.78
C ALA A 154 6.58 -0.42 18.95
N GLU A 155 7.17 -1.61 19.09
CA GLU A 155 8.17 -1.90 20.13
C GLU A 155 9.40 -1.00 20.08
N ARG A 156 9.77 -0.53 18.87
CA ARG A 156 10.89 0.40 18.66
C ARG A 156 10.57 1.84 19.07
N ILE A 157 9.30 2.18 19.31
CA ILE A 157 8.88 3.51 19.76
C ILE A 157 9.06 3.59 21.28
N THR A 158 10.07 4.32 21.76
CA THR A 158 10.39 4.41 23.20
C THR A 158 9.31 5.13 24.01
N ASP A 159 8.72 6.19 23.46
CA ASP A 159 7.66 6.96 24.13
C ASP A 159 6.35 6.15 24.18
N PRO A 160 5.78 5.90 25.37
CA PRO A 160 4.58 5.07 25.51
C PRO A 160 3.33 5.70 24.91
N ASP A 161 3.19 7.03 24.93
CA ASP A 161 2.05 7.73 24.33
C ASP A 161 2.13 7.71 22.81
N LEU A 162 3.33 7.88 22.24
CA LEU A 162 3.52 7.73 20.79
C LEU A 162 3.31 6.28 20.34
N ARG A 163 3.78 5.30 21.11
CA ARG A 163 3.55 3.88 20.82
C ARG A 163 2.06 3.56 20.83
N ARG A 164 1.32 4.05 21.84
CA ARG A 164 -0.13 3.88 21.93
C ARG A 164 -0.83 4.49 20.70
N ARG A 165 -0.54 5.75 20.37
CA ARG A 165 -1.12 6.42 19.20
C ARG A 165 -0.80 5.71 17.89
N PHE A 166 0.42 5.18 17.76
CA PHE A 166 0.82 4.39 16.60
C PHE A 166 -0.07 3.14 16.45
N LEU A 167 -0.31 2.40 17.53
CA LEU A 167 -1.16 1.19 17.50
C LEU A 167 -2.66 1.52 17.36
N GLU A 168 -3.11 2.65 17.90
CA GLU A 168 -4.49 3.14 17.79
C GLU A 168 -4.81 3.75 16.42
N PHE A 169 -3.80 4.05 15.61
CA PHE A 169 -4.01 4.53 14.25
C PHE A 169 -4.87 3.51 13.47
N PRO A 170 -5.99 3.91 12.83
CA PRO A 170 -6.99 2.97 12.31
C PRO A 170 -6.43 1.86 11.42
N ALA A 171 -5.48 2.19 10.54
CA ALA A 171 -4.85 1.18 9.67
C ALA A 171 -4.04 0.15 10.46
N HIS A 172 -3.27 0.58 11.45
CA HIS A 172 -2.46 -0.33 12.29
C HIS A 172 -3.34 -1.18 13.20
N ALA A 173 -4.36 -0.57 13.81
CA ALA A 173 -5.33 -1.28 14.65
C ALA A 173 -6.04 -2.39 13.88
N ALA A 174 -6.47 -2.11 12.64
CA ALA A 174 -7.12 -3.09 11.77
C ALA A 174 -6.20 -4.27 11.42
N ILE A 175 -4.93 -3.99 11.10
CA ILE A 175 -3.93 -5.02 10.78
C ILE A 175 -3.66 -5.91 11.99
N VAL A 176 -3.46 -5.32 13.17
CA VAL A 176 -3.21 -6.07 14.41
C VAL A 176 -4.41 -6.93 14.77
N ALA A 177 -5.63 -6.39 14.69
CA ALA A 177 -6.86 -7.16 14.94
C ALA A 177 -7.01 -8.35 13.98
N ALA A 178 -6.70 -8.16 12.69
CA ALA A 178 -6.76 -9.23 11.69
C ALA A 178 -5.70 -10.32 11.88
N GLY A 179 -4.53 -9.99 12.45
CA GLY A 179 -3.44 -10.95 12.66
C GLY A 179 -3.51 -11.73 13.98
N VAL A 180 -4.18 -11.19 15.00
CA VAL A 180 -4.33 -11.87 16.30
C VAL A 180 -5.42 -12.96 16.25
N GLY A 181 -6.30 -12.94 15.24
CA GLY A 181 -7.46 -13.82 15.15
C GLY A 181 -8.47 -13.56 16.27
N PRO A 182 -9.70 -14.12 16.20
CA PRO A 182 -10.48 -14.26 17.42
C PRO A 182 -9.62 -15.10 18.37
N ARG A 183 -9.33 -14.57 19.56
CA ARG A 183 -8.80 -15.41 20.64
C ARG A 183 -9.70 -16.63 20.68
N ASP A 184 -9.09 -17.81 20.66
CA ASP A 184 -9.77 -19.03 21.05
C ASP A 184 -10.10 -18.84 22.54
N GLU A 185 -11.18 -18.09 22.79
CA GLU A 185 -11.84 -17.99 24.08
C GLU A 185 -12.38 -19.39 24.32
N GLY A 186 -11.54 -20.17 25.00
CA GLY A 186 -11.72 -21.59 25.23
C GLY A 186 -13.18 -21.96 25.44
N ARG A 187 -13.65 -22.84 24.55
CA ARG A 187 -14.69 -23.81 24.85
C ARG A 187 -14.41 -24.48 26.21
N PRO A 188 -15.50 -24.85 26.93
CA PRO A 188 -15.55 -25.03 28.38
C PRO A 188 -14.52 -25.97 29.00
#